data_AF-A0A2E6W9Y0-F1
#
_entry.id   AF-A0A2E6W9Y0-F1
#
_cell.length_a   1.000
_cell.length_b   1.000
_cell.length_c   1.000
_cell.angle_alpha   90.00
_cell.angle_beta   90.00
_cell.angle_gamma   90.00
#
_symmetry.space_group_name_H-M   'P 1'
#
loop_
_entity.id
_entity.type
_entity.pdbx_description
1 polymer ?
#
loop_
_entity_poly.entity_id
_entity_poly.type
_entity_poly.pdbx_seq_one_letter_code
_entity_poly.pdbx_strand_id
1 'polypeptide(L)'
;MQPHEANDNARIIEIIKERMAVGIKQYGHGLRVEDDTRQWGTKQDSWVEMGLEEVLDNLIYVAAAMLRIENEKKALQDKIDELEKAAKELRQAQMRPTSIKTRKPKWWHRFRV
;
A
#
# COMPACT_ATOMS: atom_id res chain seq x y z
N MET A 1 22.55 16.64 -31.97
CA MET A 1 22.03 15.33 -31.52
C MET A 1 22.57 15.13 -30.12
N GLN A 2 21.72 15.08 -29.09
CA GLN A 2 22.15 14.94 -27.69
C GLN A 2 22.60 13.49 -27.41
N PRO A 3 23.62 13.24 -26.58
CA PRO A 3 24.10 11.88 -26.29
C PRO A 3 23.05 11.13 -25.46
N HIS A 4 22.75 9.89 -25.85
CA HIS A 4 21.88 8.94 -25.16
C HIS A 4 22.58 8.30 -23.94
N GLU A 5 23.37 9.09 -23.22
CA GLU A 5 24.32 8.64 -22.20
C GLU A 5 23.64 8.51 -20.83
N ALA A 6 22.85 7.44 -20.71
CA ALA A 6 22.55 6.61 -19.52
C ALA A 6 21.22 5.91 -19.82
N ASN A 7 21.26 4.63 -20.21
CA ASN A 7 20.05 3.82 -20.38
C ASN A 7 20.03 2.67 -19.36
N ASP A 8 18.83 2.29 -18.93
CA ASP A 8 18.61 1.23 -17.95
C ASP A 8 18.72 -0.20 -18.55
N ASN A 9 19.28 -0.36 -19.75
CA ASN A 9 19.32 -1.64 -20.45
C ASN A 9 20.07 -2.71 -19.64
N ALA A 10 21.21 -2.36 -19.04
CA ALA A 10 21.95 -3.30 -18.19
C ALA A 10 21.13 -3.71 -16.96
N ARG A 11 20.43 -2.75 -16.35
CA ARG A 11 19.61 -2.98 -15.16
C ARG A 11 18.43 -3.91 -15.46
N ILE A 12 17.71 -3.71 -16.57
CA ILE A 12 16.58 -4.58 -16.92
C ILE A 12 17.05 -6.00 -17.26
N ILE A 13 18.21 -6.14 -17.90
CA ILE A 13 18.79 -7.46 -18.18
C ILE A 13 19.14 -8.20 -16.89
N GLU A 14 19.70 -7.53 -15.87
CA GLU A 14 19.97 -8.18 -14.58
C GLU A 14 18.68 -8.60 -13.86
N ILE A 15 17.64 -7.76 -13.87
CA ILE A 15 16.33 -8.12 -13.28
C ILE A 15 15.74 -9.36 -13.98
N ILE A 16 15.85 -9.47 -15.31
CA ILE A 16 15.40 -10.65 -16.06
C ILE A 16 16.18 -11.89 -15.62
N LYS A 17 17.51 -11.79 -15.51
CA LYS A 17 18.36 -12.91 -15.05
C LYS A 17 18.00 -13.38 -13.64
N GLU A 18 17.78 -12.43 -12.72
CA GLU A 18 17.32 -12.75 -11.36
C GLU A 18 16.00 -13.51 -11.39
N ARG A 19 15.04 -13.08 -12.23
CA ARG A 19 13.75 -13.78 -12.37
C ARG A 19 13.92 -15.19 -12.96
N MET A 20 14.81 -15.38 -13.92
CA MET A 20 15.15 -16.70 -14.47
C MET A 20 15.71 -17.63 -13.39
N ALA A 21 16.57 -17.12 -12.50
CA ALA A 21 17.10 -17.91 -11.38
C ALA A 21 16.02 -18.34 -10.39
N VAL A 22 15.01 -17.50 -10.14
CA VAL A 22 13.83 -17.89 -9.35
C VAL A 22 13.07 -19.01 -10.03
N GLY A 23 12.90 -18.97 -11.36
CA GLY A 23 12.25 -20.03 -12.13
C GLY A 23 12.94 -21.39 -11.95
N ILE A 24 14.28 -21.41 -12.04
CA ILE A 24 15.08 -22.62 -11.79
C ILE A 24 14.89 -23.12 -10.37
N LYS A 25 14.92 -22.22 -9.38
CA LYS A 25 14.77 -22.58 -7.96
C LYS A 25 13.38 -23.13 -7.64
N GLN A 26 12.33 -22.56 -8.22
CA GLN A 26 10.94 -22.91 -7.92
C GLN A 26 10.44 -24.12 -8.72
N TYR A 27 10.83 -24.21 -9.99
CA TYR A 27 10.28 -25.18 -10.94
C TYR A 27 11.31 -26.21 -11.44
N GLY A 28 12.59 -26.06 -11.05
CA GLY A 28 13.66 -27.03 -11.37
C GLY A 28 14.24 -26.90 -12.78
N HIS A 29 13.82 -25.91 -13.57
CA HIS A 29 14.27 -25.72 -14.94
C HIS A 29 14.38 -24.25 -15.34
N GLY A 30 15.19 -23.98 -16.37
CA GLY A 30 15.31 -22.67 -17.02
C GLY A 30 14.29 -22.50 -18.16
N LEU A 31 14.65 -21.71 -19.17
CA LEU A 31 13.89 -21.59 -20.42
C LEU A 31 13.93 -22.92 -21.20
N ARG A 32 12.78 -23.46 -21.57
CA ARG A 32 12.64 -24.74 -22.29
C ARG A 32 11.98 -24.46 -23.64
N VAL A 33 12.75 -24.43 -24.72
CA VAL A 33 12.23 -24.01 -26.04
C VAL A 33 11.33 -25.08 -26.67
N GLU A 34 11.68 -26.35 -26.47
CA GLU A 34 11.02 -27.53 -27.08
C GLU A 34 9.84 -28.06 -26.25
N ASP A 35 9.44 -27.34 -25.21
CA ASP A 35 8.37 -27.76 -24.32
C ASP A 35 7.01 -27.55 -24.98
N ASP A 36 6.16 -28.58 -24.96
CA ASP A 36 4.78 -28.49 -25.45
C ASP A 36 3.93 -27.67 -24.48
N THR A 37 3.48 -26.48 -24.88
CA THR A 37 2.78 -25.58 -23.95
C THR A 37 1.40 -26.07 -23.54
N ARG A 38 0.81 -27.03 -24.26
CA ARG A 38 -0.51 -27.60 -23.94
C ARG A 38 -0.53 -28.32 -22.60
N GLN A 39 0.62 -28.84 -22.15
CA GLN A 39 0.76 -29.46 -20.84
C GLN A 39 0.54 -28.46 -19.69
N TRP A 40 0.62 -27.16 -19.97
CA TRP A 40 0.48 -26.05 -19.03
C TRP A 40 -0.85 -25.28 -19.17
N GLY A 41 -1.75 -25.71 -20.07
CA GLY A 41 -3.11 -25.19 -20.17
C GLY A 41 -3.48 -24.47 -21.47
N THR A 42 -2.52 -24.17 -22.34
CA THR A 42 -2.82 -23.52 -23.64
C THR A 42 -3.57 -24.47 -24.57
N LYS A 43 -4.37 -23.92 -25.49
CA LYS A 43 -5.12 -24.74 -26.46
C LYS A 43 -4.24 -25.24 -27.60
N GLN A 44 -3.23 -24.44 -27.96
CA GLN A 44 -2.24 -24.79 -28.97
C GLN A 44 -0.85 -24.87 -28.33
N ASP A 45 0.06 -25.59 -28.97
CA ASP A 45 1.47 -25.58 -28.60
C ASP A 45 2.10 -24.27 -29.13
N SER A 46 2.04 -23.22 -28.31
CA SER A 46 2.35 -21.84 -28.67
C SER A 46 2.81 -21.04 -27.46
N TRP A 47 4.11 -20.71 -27.43
CA TRP A 47 4.68 -19.78 -26.46
C TRP A 47 4.05 -18.38 -26.49
N VAL A 48 3.48 -17.97 -27.63
CA VAL A 48 2.77 -16.68 -27.75
C VAL A 48 1.43 -16.73 -27.02
N GLU A 49 0.69 -17.84 -27.16
CA GLU A 49 -0.58 -18.03 -26.42
C GLU A 49 -0.30 -18.06 -24.91
N MET A 50 0.70 -18.83 -24.49
CA MET A 50 1.16 -18.87 -23.10
C MET A 50 1.54 -17.49 -22.57
N GLY A 51 2.34 -16.73 -23.34
CA GLY A 51 2.75 -15.39 -22.97
C GLY A 51 1.57 -14.42 -22.83
N LEU A 52 0.53 -14.57 -23.64
CA LEU A 52 -0.68 -13.76 -23.52
C LEU A 52 -1.46 -14.10 -22.24
N GLU A 53 -1.63 -15.39 -21.93
CA GLU A 53 -2.28 -15.83 -20.68
C GLU A 53 -1.54 -15.30 -19.45
N GLU A 54 -0.21 -15.43 -19.41
CA GLU A 54 0.63 -14.92 -18.30
C GLU A 54 0.57 -13.39 -18.15
N VAL A 55 0.45 -12.65 -19.26
CA VAL A 55 0.24 -11.19 -19.20
C VAL A 55 -1.13 -10.86 -18.62
N LEU A 56 -2.18 -11.61 -18.99
CA LEU A 56 -3.52 -11.42 -18.41
C LEU A 56 -3.54 -11.72 -16.90
N ASP A 57 -2.88 -12.79 -16.48
CA ASP A 57 -2.72 -13.12 -15.06
C ASP A 57 -1.98 -12.02 -14.30
N ASN A 58 -0.92 -11.47 -14.90
CA ASN A 58 -0.22 -10.32 -14.33
C ASN A 58 -1.14 -9.10 -14.14
N LEU A 59 -1.97 -8.79 -15.14
CA LEU A 59 -2.93 -7.68 -15.05
C LEU A 59 -3.94 -7.88 -13.91
N ILE A 60 -4.40 -9.12 -13.69
CA ILE A 60 -5.27 -9.46 -12.57
C ILE A 60 -4.57 -9.20 -11.24
N TYR A 61 -3.29 -9.59 -11.10
CA TYR A 61 -2.52 -9.35 -9.88
C TYR A 61 -2.31 -7.86 -9.61
N VAL A 62 -1.99 -7.08 -10.65
CA VAL A 62 -1.86 -5.63 -10.55
C VAL A 62 -3.18 -4.99 -10.15
N ALA A 63 -4.30 -5.38 -10.77
CA ALA A 63 -5.62 -4.87 -10.40
C ALA A 63 -5.96 -5.17 -8.92
N ALA A 64 -5.67 -6.39 -8.45
CA ALA A 64 -5.87 -6.74 -7.05
C ALA A 64 -5.00 -5.89 -6.10
N ALA A 65 -3.74 -5.63 -6.46
CA ALA A 65 -2.85 -4.77 -5.69
C ALA A 65 -3.34 -3.33 -5.63
N MET A 66 -3.85 -2.79 -6.75
CA MET A 66 -4.43 -1.45 -6.80
C MET A 66 -5.62 -1.31 -5.85
N LEU A 67 -6.53 -2.28 -5.86
CA LEU A 67 -7.69 -2.29 -4.96
C LEU A 67 -7.27 -2.37 -3.48
N ARG A 68 -6.23 -3.15 -3.15
CA ARG A 68 -5.67 -3.19 -1.79
C ARG A 68 -5.15 -1.82 -1.35
N ILE A 69 -4.37 -1.15 -2.20
CA ILE A 69 -3.83 0.18 -1.92
C ILE A 69 -4.97 1.19 -1.73
N GLU A 70 -6.03 1.12 -2.53
CA GLU A 70 -7.19 2.01 -2.39
C GLU A 70 -7.93 1.80 -1.06
N ASN A 71 -8.15 0.53 -0.68
CA ASN A 71 -8.76 0.20 0.61
C ASN A 71 -7.90 0.67 1.79
N GLU A 72 -6.57 0.50 1.72
CA GLU A 72 -5.64 1.00 2.74
C GLU A 72 -5.66 2.52 2.85
N LYS A 73 -5.68 3.22 1.71
CA LYS A 73 -5.81 4.69 1.69
C LYS A 73 -7.10 5.15 2.34
N LYS A 74 -8.23 4.49 2.03
CA LYS A 74 -9.52 4.79 2.65
C LYS A 74 -9.47 4.59 4.17
N ALA A 75 -8.94 3.45 4.62
CA ALA A 75 -8.81 3.16 6.05
C ALA A 75 -7.89 4.17 6.78
N LEU A 76 -6.84 4.67 6.12
CA LEU A 76 -5.99 5.74 6.65
C LEU A 76 -6.75 7.06 6.72
N GLN A 77 -7.52 7.40 5.70
CA GLN A 77 -8.33 8.63 5.70
C GLN A 77 -9.37 8.61 6.82
N ASP A 78 -10.08 7.49 7.00
CA ASP A 78 -11.07 7.35 8.08
C ASP A 78 -10.41 7.58 9.46
N LYS A 79 -9.20 7.06 9.69
CA LYS A 79 -8.43 7.29 10.92
C LYS A 79 -8.01 8.75 11.09
N ILE A 80 -7.60 9.41 10.01
CA ILE A 80 -7.23 10.83 10.04
C ILE A 80 -8.45 11.64 10.46
N ASP A 81 -9.62 11.40 9.87
CA ASP A 81 -10.86 12.10 10.18
C ASP A 81 -11.28 11.91 11.64
N GLU A 82 -11.14 10.68 12.18
CA GLU A 82 -11.38 10.38 13.60
C GLU A 82 -10.44 11.16 14.53
N LEU A 83 -9.15 11.20 14.20
CA LEU A 83 -8.15 11.93 14.99
C LEU A 83 -8.39 13.44 14.95
N GLU A 84 -8.77 13.99 13.80
CA GLU A 84 -9.12 15.40 13.67
C GLU A 84 -10.33 15.78 14.53
N LYS A 85 -11.36 14.92 14.53
CA LYS A 85 -12.54 15.10 15.40
C LYS A 85 -12.15 15.07 16.88
N ALA A 86 -11.38 14.09 17.30
CA ALA A 86 -10.92 13.98 18.69
C ALA A 86 -10.07 15.19 19.11
N ALA A 87 -9.18 15.66 18.24
CA ALA A 87 -8.37 16.84 18.49
C ALA A 87 -9.22 18.10 18.65
N LYS A 88 -10.29 18.25 17.85
CA LYS A 88 -11.24 19.37 17.95
C LYS A 88 -12.00 19.34 19.28
N GLU A 89 -12.47 18.18 19.71
CA GLU A 89 -13.16 18.00 21.00
C GLU A 89 -12.24 18.34 22.19
N LEU A 90 -10.98 17.88 22.15
CA LEU A 90 -9.98 18.19 23.17
C LEU A 90 -9.70 19.70 23.25
N ARG A 91 -9.53 20.39 22.11
CA ARG A 91 -9.34 21.85 22.07
C ARG A 91 -10.54 22.58 22.69
N GLN A 92 -11.76 22.15 22.37
CA GLN A 92 -12.97 22.74 22.95
C GLN A 92 -13.07 22.49 24.45
N ALA A 93 -12.69 21.30 24.93
CA ALA A 93 -12.68 20.98 26.36
C ALA A 93 -11.65 21.81 27.13
N GLN A 94 -10.45 22.03 26.55
CA GLN A 94 -9.40 22.88 27.15
C GLN A 94 -9.75 24.38 27.17
N MET A 95 -10.55 24.85 26.21
CA MET A 95 -11.04 26.24 26.17
C MET A 95 -12.22 26.51 27.12
N ARG A 96 -12.79 25.49 27.79
CA ARG A 96 -13.85 25.74 28.78
C ARG A 96 -13.23 26.43 29.99
N PRO A 97 -13.65 27.66 30.35
CA PRO A 97 -13.15 28.29 31.56
C PRO A 97 -13.57 27.42 32.75
N THR A 98 -12.61 26.91 33.51
CA THR A 98 -12.86 26.38 34.85
C THR A 98 -13.31 27.55 35.72
N SER A 99 -14.60 27.86 35.68
CA SER A 99 -15.21 28.71 36.69
C SER A 99 -15.21 27.92 38.00
N ILE A 100 -14.08 27.99 38.70
CA ILE A 100 -14.03 27.66 40.11
C ILE A 100 -14.89 28.74 40.77
N LYS A 101 -16.18 28.46 40.96
CA LYS A 101 -16.99 29.22 41.89
C LYS A 101 -16.36 28.99 43.26
N THR A 102 -15.50 29.90 43.69
CA THR A 102 -15.00 29.94 45.06
C THR A 102 -16.22 30.15 45.97
N ARG A 103 -16.83 29.06 46.44
CA ARG A 103 -17.80 29.14 47.53
C ARG A 103 -17.00 29.59 48.75
N LYS A 104 -17.23 30.82 49.20
CA LYS A 104 -16.68 31.29 50.47
C LYS A 104 -17.14 30.33 51.57
N PRO A 105 -16.22 29.72 52.33
CA PRO A 105 -16.60 28.81 53.40
C PRO A 105 -17.38 29.58 54.49
N LYS A 106 -18.31 28.91 55.16
CA LYS A 106 -19.31 29.51 56.07
C LYS A 106 -18.74 30.46 57.14
N TRP A 107 -17.46 30.35 57.48
CA TRP A 107 -16.78 31.21 58.46
C TRP A 107 -16.40 32.61 57.95
N TRP A 108 -16.45 32.86 56.64
CA TRP A 108 -16.06 34.14 56.02
C TRP A 108 -16.90 35.36 56.42
N HIS A 109 -18.10 35.15 56.96
CA HIS A 109 -18.97 36.24 57.42
C HIS A 109 -18.70 36.65 58.88
N ARG A 110 -17.79 35.97 59.58
CA ARG A 110 -17.48 36.23 61.01
C ARG A 110 -16.41 37.30 61.24
N PHE A 111 -15.82 37.85 60.17
CA PHE A 111 -14.71 38.82 60.22
C PHE A 111 -15.01 40.13 59.48
N ARG A 112 -16.28 40.44 59.15
CA ARG A 112 -16.66 41.80 58.77
C ARG A 112 -17.04 42.56 60.02
N VAL A 113 -16.09 43.37 60.49
CA VAL A 113 -16.31 44.46 61.44
C VAL A 113 -17.17 45.52 60.77
#